data_AF-A0A7C3G692-F1
#
_entry.id   AF-A0A7C3G692-F1
#
_cell.length_a   1.000
_cell.length_b   1.000
_cell.length_c   1.000
_cell.angle_alpha   90.00
_cell.angle_beta   90.00
_cell.angle_gamma   90.00
#
_symmetry.space_group_name_H-M   'P 1'
#
loop_
_entity.id
_entity.type
_entity.pdbx_description
1 polymer ?
#
loop_
_entity_poly.entity_id
_entity_poly.type
_entity_poly.pdbx_seq_one_letter_code
_entity_poly.pdbx_strand_id
1 'polypeptide(L)'
;MQLSGKHLFGSIGDTRVTFIEKKIGKERVDFLKKLLEVNGLEVLIEELKRKKEEDPQLYNVGVTDMTFNPTIWIFGRKLKTLDGKHLATHDYWKQLTEETNPMYWKND
;
A
#
# COMPACT_ATOMS: atom_id res chain seq x y z
N MET A 1 9.91 2.41 -6.15
CA MET A 1 9.57 0.97 -6.24
C MET A 1 8.47 0.76 -7.28
N GLN A 2 8.57 -0.27 -8.11
CA GLN A 2 7.65 -0.53 -9.24
C GLN A 2 6.46 -1.34 -8.73
N LEU A 3 5.22 -0.98 -9.12
CA LEU A 3 4.07 -1.85 -8.92
C LEU A 3 4.33 -3.15 -9.69
N SER A 4 4.72 -4.20 -8.98
CA SER A 4 4.94 -5.51 -9.57
C SER A 4 3.59 -6.22 -9.64
N GLY A 5 3.26 -6.80 -10.79
CA GLY A 5 2.06 -7.64 -10.93
C GLY A 5 2.10 -8.94 -10.11
N LYS A 6 3.17 -9.17 -9.34
CA LYS A 6 3.33 -10.37 -8.51
C LYS A 6 2.40 -10.30 -7.31
N HIS A 7 1.46 -11.24 -7.27
CA HIS A 7 0.59 -11.44 -6.14
C HIS A 7 1.29 -12.33 -5.10
N LEU A 8 1.81 -11.72 -4.03
CA LEU A 8 2.57 -12.42 -3.00
C LEU A 8 1.67 -12.79 -1.84
N PHE A 9 1.52 -14.08 -1.59
CA PHE A 9 0.80 -14.59 -0.42
C PHE A 9 1.77 -14.96 0.71
N GLY A 10 1.26 -14.97 1.92
CA GLY A 10 1.86 -15.68 3.04
C GLY A 10 0.98 -15.59 4.27
N SER A 11 1.59 -15.63 5.45
CA SER A 11 0.88 -15.55 6.73
C SER A 11 1.62 -14.60 7.66
N ILE A 12 0.86 -13.82 8.41
CA ILE A 12 1.34 -13.04 9.56
C ILE A 12 0.65 -13.65 10.78
N GLY A 13 1.43 -14.34 11.62
CA GLY A 13 0.87 -15.22 12.65
C GLY A 13 0.04 -16.35 12.03
N ASP A 14 -1.21 -16.50 12.47
CA ASP A 14 -2.15 -17.52 11.98
C ASP A 14 -3.03 -17.03 10.82
N THR A 15 -2.98 -15.75 10.49
CA THR A 15 -3.84 -15.15 9.45
C THR A 15 -3.12 -15.15 8.11
N ARG A 16 -3.78 -15.70 7.08
CA ARG A 16 -3.28 -15.63 5.70
C ARG A 16 -3.48 -14.22 5.15
N VAL A 17 -2.42 -13.68 4.55
CA VAL A 17 -2.41 -12.31 4.02
C VAL A 17 -1.83 -12.27 2.62
N THR A 18 -2.28 -11.27 1.86
CA THR A 18 -1.61 -10.80 0.66
C THR A 18 -0.61 -9.71 1.05
N PHE A 19 0.67 -9.95 0.81
CA PHE A 19 1.71 -8.96 1.06
C PHE A 19 1.68 -7.87 0.00
N ILE A 20 1.61 -6.63 0.47
CA ILE A 20 1.64 -5.43 -0.37
C ILE A 20 3.08 -4.98 -0.54
N GLU A 21 3.75 -4.71 0.58
CA GLU A 21 5.15 -4.28 0.62
C GLU A 21 5.86 -4.96 1.80
N LYS A 22 7.13 -5.33 1.57
CA LYS A 22 8.00 -5.96 2.58
C LYS A 22 9.22 -5.09 2.80
N LYS A 23 9.76 -5.11 4.02
CA LYS A 23 10.98 -4.38 4.41
C LYS A 23 10.87 -2.86 4.19
N ILE A 24 9.76 -2.27 4.63
CA ILE A 24 9.51 -0.83 4.51
C ILE A 24 9.66 -0.11 5.85
N GLY A 25 9.91 1.20 5.79
CA GLY A 25 10.00 2.07 6.97
C GLY A 25 8.63 2.49 7.50
N LYS A 26 8.61 3.04 8.73
CA LYS A 26 7.38 3.35 9.48
C LYS A 26 6.45 4.34 8.77
N GLU A 27 6.99 5.36 8.11
CA GLU A 27 6.19 6.39 7.41
C GLU A 27 5.37 5.77 6.27
N ARG A 28 5.98 4.86 5.51
CA ARG A 28 5.32 4.15 4.41
C ARG A 28 4.22 3.22 4.93
N VAL A 29 4.46 2.56 6.06
CA VAL A 29 3.48 1.68 6.72
C VAL A 29 2.26 2.47 7.17
N ASP A 30 2.46 3.63 7.81
CA ASP A 30 1.35 4.45 8.30
C ASP A 30 0.49 4.99 7.15
N PHE A 31 1.13 5.43 6.06
CA PHE A 31 0.41 5.81 4.84
C PHE A 31 -0.42 4.66 4.25
N LEU A 32 0.21 3.49 4.05
CA LEU A 32 -0.48 2.32 3.49
C LEU A 32 -1.63 1.87 4.39
N LYS A 33 -1.42 1.84 5.71
CA LYS A 33 -2.44 1.47 6.68
C LYS A 33 -3.68 2.37 6.52
N LYS A 34 -3.49 3.69 6.62
CA LYS A 34 -4.59 4.66 6.50
C LYS A 34 -5.31 4.55 5.16
N LEU A 35 -4.55 4.42 4.06
CA LEU A 35 -5.12 4.34 2.72
C LEU A 35 -6.00 3.10 2.54
N LEU A 36 -5.49 1.94 2.96
CA LEU A 36 -6.18 0.67 2.79
C LEU A 36 -7.41 0.57 3.73
N GLU A 37 -7.31 1.07 4.96
CA GLU A 37 -8.43 1.11 5.90
C GLU A 37 -9.59 1.98 5.39
N VAL A 38 -9.31 3.15 4.80
CA VAL A 38 -10.35 4.00 4.15
C VAL A 38 -11.05 3.27 2.99
N ASN A 39 -10.35 2.32 2.36
CA ASN A 39 -10.89 1.48 1.30
C ASN A 39 -11.57 0.20 1.82
N GLY A 40 -11.74 0.06 3.14
CA GLY A 40 -12.42 -1.08 3.77
C GLY A 40 -11.58 -2.36 3.81
N LEU A 41 -10.26 -2.25 3.60
CA LEU A 41 -9.34 -3.37 3.69
C LEU A 41 -8.77 -3.47 5.09
N GLU A 42 -8.75 -4.68 5.63
CA GLU A 42 -8.10 -4.96 6.90
C GLU A 42 -6.59 -5.18 6.69
N VAL A 43 -5.79 -4.38 7.39
CA VAL A 43 -4.33 -4.33 7.22
C VAL A 43 -3.65 -4.97 8.42
N LEU A 44 -2.75 -5.90 8.15
CA LEU A 44 -1.87 -6.53 9.13
C LEU A 44 -0.43 -6.08 8.91
N ILE A 45 0.23 -5.72 10.02
CA ILE A 45 1.60 -5.23 10.04
C ILE A 45 2.45 -6.21 10.83
N GLU A 46 3.56 -6.64 10.25
CA GLU A 46 4.55 -7.48 10.89
C GLU A 46 5.85 -6.69 11.08
N GLU A 47 6.33 -6.59 12.32
CA GLU A 47 7.61 -5.97 12.62
C GLU A 47 8.75 -6.97 12.38
N LEU A 48 9.70 -6.61 11.51
CA LEU A 48 10.87 -7.45 11.28
C LEU A 48 11.87 -7.26 12.41
N LYS A 49 12.40 -8.36 12.95
CA LYS A 49 13.47 -8.28 13.96
C LYS A 49 14.69 -7.55 13.37
N ARG A 50 15.17 -6.53 14.08
CA ARG A 50 16.41 -5.83 13.74
C ARG A 50 17.60 -6.78 13.90
N LYS A 51 18.57 -6.71 12.99
CA LYS A 51 19.80 -7.51 13.11
C LYS A 51 20.78 -6.89 14.10
N LYS A 52 20.82 -5.56 14.16
CA LYS A 52 21.55 -4.75 15.14
C LYS A 52 20.62 -3.64 15.68
N GLU A 53 20.85 -3.16 16.90
CA GLU A 53 20.03 -2.08 17.48
C GLU A 53 20.09 -0.77 16.67
N GLU A 54 21.21 -0.49 16.01
CA GLU A 54 21.40 0.66 15.10
C GLU A 54 20.67 0.52 13.76
N ASP A 55 20.24 -0.68 13.36
CA ASP A 55 19.56 -0.86 12.08
C ASP A 55 18.14 -0.25 12.14
N PRO A 56 17.66 0.36 11.04
CA PRO A 56 16.30 0.88 10.99
C PRO A 56 15.28 -0.25 11.20
N GLN A 57 14.25 0.02 12.00
CA GLN A 57 13.10 -0.88 12.14
C GLN A 57 12.37 -0.99 10.80
N LEU A 58 12.28 -2.22 10.29
CA LEU A 58 11.56 -2.52 9.06
C LEU A 58 10.28 -3.28 9.38
N TYR A 59 9.32 -3.16 8.47
CA TYR A 59 8.01 -3.75 8.60
C TYR A 59 7.60 -4.44 7.30
N ASN A 60 6.73 -5.44 7.40
CA ASN A 60 5.97 -5.98 6.30
C ASN A 60 4.51 -5.59 6.47
N VAL A 61 3.86 -5.24 5.36
CA VAL A 61 2.44 -4.89 5.33
C VAL A 61 1.72 -5.87 4.43
N GLY A 62 0.65 -6.45 4.97
CA GLY A 62 -0.26 -7.30 4.22
C GLY A 62 -1.71 -6.95 4.49
N VAL A 63 -2.59 -7.44 3.64
CA VAL A 63 -4.05 -7.34 3.81
C VAL A 63 -4.66 -8.73 3.86
N THR A 64 -5.76 -8.88 4.59
CA THR A 64 -6.47 -10.17 4.69
C THR A 64 -7.25 -10.51 3.41
N ASP A 65 -7.59 -9.50 2.60
CA ASP A 65 -8.23 -9.71 1.30
C ASP A 65 -7.24 -10.36 0.30
N MET A 66 -7.52 -11.62 -0.04
CA MET A 66 -6.74 -12.41 -0.98
C MET A 66 -6.89 -11.99 -2.44
N THR A 67 -7.88 -11.15 -2.76
CA THR A 67 -8.11 -10.63 -4.12
C THR A 67 -7.46 -9.27 -4.35
N PHE A 68 -6.95 -8.65 -3.28
CA PHE A 68 -6.34 -7.34 -3.35
C PHE A 68 -4.98 -7.37 -4.06
N ASN A 69 -4.91 -6.68 -5.20
CA ASN A 69 -3.66 -6.42 -5.90
C ASN A 69 -3.51 -4.92 -6.13
N PRO A 70 -2.49 -4.25 -5.56
CA PRO A 70 -2.29 -2.81 -5.71
C PRO A 70 -2.31 -2.35 -7.16
N THR A 71 -1.66 -3.10 -8.05
CA THR A 71 -1.59 -2.80 -9.49
C THR A 71 -2.98 -2.79 -10.11
N ILE A 72 -3.76 -3.85 -9.90
CA ILE A 72 -5.11 -3.99 -10.46
C ILE A 72 -6.04 -2.93 -9.86
N TRP A 73 -5.93 -2.65 -8.57
CA TRP A 73 -6.82 -1.72 -7.89
C TRP A 73 -6.55 -0.26 -8.27
N ILE A 74 -5.28 0.12 -8.48
CA ILE A 74 -4.91 1.46 -8.97
C ILE A 74 -5.30 1.63 -10.43
N PHE A 75 -4.81 0.78 -11.33
CA PHE A 75 -5.07 0.93 -12.77
C PHE A 75 -6.51 0.60 -13.15
N GLY A 76 -7.19 -0.26 -12.38
CA GLY A 76 -8.61 -0.53 -12.49
C GLY A 76 -9.51 0.50 -11.81
N ARG A 77 -8.95 1.60 -11.26
CA ARG A 77 -9.69 2.71 -10.65
C ARG A 77 -10.63 2.28 -9.51
N LYS A 78 -10.19 1.33 -8.70
CA LYS A 78 -10.93 0.79 -7.54
C LYS A 78 -10.48 1.39 -6.21
N LEU A 79 -9.22 1.83 -6.13
CA LEU A 79 -8.65 2.39 -4.91
C LEU A 79 -8.91 3.90 -4.81
N LYS A 80 -9.48 4.34 -3.70
CA LYS A 80 -9.68 5.75 -3.35
C LYS A 80 -8.49 6.31 -2.58
N THR A 81 -8.27 7.61 -2.69
CA THR A 81 -7.32 8.38 -1.87
C THR A 81 -7.81 8.53 -0.43
N LEU A 82 -6.95 9.06 0.46
CA LEU A 82 -7.25 9.25 1.89
C LEU A 82 -8.48 10.13 2.17
N ASP A 83 -8.81 11.06 1.28
CA ASP A 83 -10.01 11.90 1.40
C ASP A 83 -11.31 11.14 1.03
N GLY A 84 -11.20 9.92 0.50
CA GLY A 84 -12.32 9.06 0.10
C GLY A 84 -13.08 9.53 -1.13
N LYS A 85 -12.66 10.63 -1.79
CA LYS A 85 -13.36 11.23 -2.93
C LYS A 85 -12.62 11.02 -4.24
N HIS A 86 -11.29 11.16 -4.25
CA HIS A 86 -10.49 10.95 -5.45
C HIS A 86 -10.02 9.50 -5.57
N LEU A 87 -9.51 9.15 -6.75
CA LEU A 87 -9.01 7.81 -7.05
C LEU A 87 -7.49 7.82 -7.02
N ALA A 88 -6.91 6.88 -6.28
CA ALA A 88 -5.47 6.80 -6.15
C ALA A 88 -4.82 6.49 -7.51
N THR A 89 -3.87 7.34 -7.90
CA THR A 89 -3.03 7.13 -9.08
C THR A 89 -1.75 6.38 -8.70
N HIS A 90 -0.98 5.95 -9.71
CA HIS A 90 0.32 5.33 -9.47
C HIS A 90 1.31 6.27 -8.76
N ASP A 91 1.28 7.56 -9.08
CA ASP A 91 2.17 8.55 -8.48
C ASP A 91 1.74 8.89 -7.05
N TYR A 92 0.43 8.95 -6.80
CA TYR A 92 -0.11 9.03 -5.44
C TYR A 92 0.27 7.82 -4.60
N TRP A 93 0.13 6.61 -5.15
CA TRP A 93 0.55 5.39 -4.46
C TRP A 93 2.03 5.43 -4.08
N LYS A 94 2.89 6.02 -4.92
CA LYS A 94 4.31 6.21 -4.64
C LYS A 94 4.62 7.42 -3.76
N GLN A 95 3.60 8.17 -3.33
CA GLN A 95 3.73 9.42 -2.57
C GLN A 95 4.59 10.47 -3.31
N LEU A 96 4.53 10.50 -4.65
CA LEU A 96 5.22 11.49 -5.47
C LEU A 96 4.40 12.78 -5.62
N THR A 97 3.07 12.67 -5.54
CA THR A 97 2.13 13.80 -5.62
C THR A 97 0.85 13.47 -4.87
N GLU A 98 0.16 14.49 -4.37
CA GLU A 98 -1.20 14.38 -3.84
C GLU A 98 -2.26 14.62 -4.93
N GLU A 99 -1.83 15.14 -6.09
CA GLU A 99 -2.72 15.37 -7.22
C GLU A 99 -3.06 14.06 -7.92
N THR A 100 -4.36 13.76 -7.97
CA THR A 100 -4.89 12.51 -8.52
C THR A 100 -5.87 12.71 -9.67
N ASN A 101 -5.98 13.95 -10.14
CA ASN A 101 -6.91 14.33 -11.20
C ASN A 101 -6.44 13.74 -12.56
N PRO A 102 -7.26 12.96 -13.27
CA PRO A 102 -6.85 12.29 -14.51
C PRO A 102 -6.86 13.18 -15.76
N MET A 103 -6.80 14.51 -15.64
CA MET A 103 -7.11 15.41 -16.75
C MET A 103 -5.90 15.67 -17.65
N TYR A 104 -5.84 14.98 -18.80
CA TYR A 104 -4.84 15.23 -19.86
C TYR A 104 -4.89 16.65 -20.45
N TRP A 105 -5.94 17.42 -20.16
CA TRP A 105 -6.21 18.74 -20.72
C TRP A 105 -6.19 19.88 -19.69
N LYS A 106 -5.87 19.59 -18.42
CA LYS A 106 -5.66 20.60 -17.39
C LYS A 106 -4.17 20.63 -17.01
N ASN A 107 -3.35 21.09 -17.95
CA ASN A 107 -2.05 21.67 -17.66
C ASN A 107 -2.29 23.19 -17.66
N ASP A 108 -2.55 23.77 -16.48
CA ASP A 108 -2.48 25.23 -16.32
C ASP A 108 -1.01 25.66 -16.15
#